data_AF-A0AAU8JTZ6-F1
#
_entry.id   AF-A0AAU8JTZ6-F1
#
_cell.length_a   1.000
_cell.length_b   1.000
_cell.length_c   1.000
_cell.angle_alpha   90.00
_cell.angle_beta   90.00
_cell.angle_gamma   90.00
#
_symmetry.space_group_name_H-M   'P 1'
#
loop_
_entity.id
_entity.type
_entity.pdbx_description
1 polymer ?
#
loop_
_entity_poly.entity_id
_entity_poly.type
_entity_poly.pdbx_seq_one_letter_code
_entity_poly.pdbx_strand_id
1 'polypeptide(L)' 'MPEPRRVVIAAFPGVELLNVTGPAEVFSVASRLAGPGACGYRVEIAAATPGELATASGVRLVADLALDAVVSRRRR' A
#
# COMPACT_ATOMS: atom_id res chain seq x y z
N MET A 1 -17.64 -10.88 -10.46
CA MET A 1 -16.20 -10.99 -10.81
C MET A 1 -15.41 -11.02 -9.51
N PRO A 2 -14.30 -11.77 -9.42
CA PRO A 2 -13.49 -11.75 -8.20
C PRO A 2 -13.01 -10.31 -7.92
N GLU A 3 -12.86 -9.95 -6.64
CA GLU A 3 -12.35 -8.64 -6.22
C GLU A 3 -10.84 -8.67 -5.96
N PRO A 4 -10.09 -7.61 -6.33
CA PRO A 4 -8.64 -7.58 -6.14
C PRO A 4 -8.27 -7.79 -4.67
N ARG A 5 -7.22 -8.57 -4.43
CA ARG A 5 -6.71 -8.74 -3.07
C ARG A 5 -6.12 -7.42 -2.58
N ARG A 6 -6.64 -6.91 -1.48
CA ARG A 6 -6.15 -5.67 -0.86
C ARG A 6 -4.84 -5.94 -0.11
N VAL A 7 -3.82 -5.15 -0.42
CA VAL A 7 -2.52 -5.12 0.24
C VAL A 7 -2.34 -3.74 0.84
N VAL A 8 -2.02 -3.70 2.14
CA VAL A 8 -1.74 -2.45 2.83
C VAL A 8 -0.29 -2.44 3.25
N ILE A 9 0.44 -1.40 2.86
CA ILE A 9 1.83 -1.19 3.23
C ILE A 9 1.87 -0.10 4.29
N ALA A 10 2.39 -0.43 5.48
CA ALA A 10 2.51 0.54 6.57
C ALA A 10 3.75 1.41 6.36
N ALA A 11 3.58 2.72 6.46
CA ALA A 11 4.63 3.71 6.36
C ALA A 11 4.59 4.64 7.59
N PHE A 12 5.73 5.25 7.91
CA PHE A 12 5.89 6.18 9.02
C PHE A 12 7.00 7.18 8.70
N PRO A 13 7.05 8.35 9.36
CA PRO A 13 8.13 9.31 9.17
C PRO A 13 9.50 8.67 9.39
N GLY A 14 10.41 8.81 8.42
CA GLY A 14 11.73 8.17 8.45
C GLY A 14 11.74 6.72 7.95
N VAL A 15 10.66 6.20 7.38
CA VAL A 15 10.70 4.90 6.67
C VAL A 15 11.65 4.98 5.48
N GLU A 16 12.39 3.91 5.21
CA GLU A 16 13.18 3.81 3.98
C GLU A 16 12.25 3.72 2.76
N LEU A 17 12.50 4.53 1.73
CA LEU A 17 11.65 4.63 0.55
C LEU A 17 11.39 3.25 -0.09
N LEU A 18 12.43 2.43 -0.24
CA LEU A 18 12.34 1.12 -0.88
C LEU A 18 11.60 0.07 -0.05
N ASN A 19 11.49 0.26 1.27
CA ASN A 19 10.67 -0.60 2.11
C ASN A 19 9.17 -0.41 1.79
N VAL A 20 8.78 0.75 1.27
CA VAL A 20 7.40 1.02 0.83
C VAL A 20 7.23 0.71 -0.65
N THR A 21 8.07 1.29 -1.51
CA THR A 21 7.88 1.22 -2.96
C THR A 21 8.29 -0.13 -3.55
N GLY A 22 9.23 -0.85 -2.94
CA GLY A 22 9.65 -2.18 -3.39
C GLY A 22 8.49 -3.17 -3.41
N PRO A 23 7.83 -3.45 -2.27
CA PRO A 23 6.65 -4.31 -2.24
C PRO A 23 5.50 -3.79 -3.09
N ALA A 24 5.27 -2.47 -3.14
CA ALA A 24 4.22 -1.87 -3.96
C ALA A 24 4.39 -2.21 -5.46
N GLU A 25 5.62 -2.10 -5.97
CA GLU A 25 5.92 -2.41 -7.37
C GLU A 25 5.77 -3.91 -7.65
N VAL A 26 6.18 -4.78 -6.72
CA VAL A 26 6.00 -6.24 -6.86
C VAL A 26 4.53 -6.59 -7.06
N PHE A 27 3.62 -6.05 -6.24
CA PHE A 27 2.18 -6.30 -6.37
C PHE A 27 1.57 -5.67 -7.63
N SER A 28 2.06 -4.51 -8.06
CA SER A 28 1.68 -3.88 -9.33
C SER A 28 2.07 -4.75 -10.53
N VAL A 29 3.32 -5.24 -10.56
CA VAL A 29 3.81 -6.17 -11.59
C VAL A 29 3.01 -7.47 -11.55
N ALA A 30 2.82 -8.08 -10.38
CA ALA A 30 2.04 -9.31 -10.25
C ALA A 30 0.61 -9.15 -10.78
N SER A 31 -0.02 -7.99 -10.56
CA SER A 31 -1.36 -7.68 -11.08
C SER A 31 -1.39 -7.58 -12.60
N ARG A 32 -0.36 -7.00 -13.22
CA ARG A 32 -0.24 -6.88 -14.68
C ARG A 32 0.04 -8.22 -15.36
N LEU A 33 0.77 -9.11 -14.69
CA LEU A 33 1.10 -10.45 -15.17
C LEU A 33 0.00 -11.48 -14.86
N ALA A 34 -0.95 -11.13 -14.00
CA ALA A 34 -2.10 -11.98 -13.69
C ALA A 34 -2.97 -12.06 -14.95
N GLY A 35 -2.92 -13.21 -15.63
CA GLY A 35 -3.61 -13.43 -16.90
C GLY A 35 -5.15 -13.27 -16.83
N PRO A 36 -5.86 -13.47 -17.95
CA PRO A 36 -7.29 -13.25 -18.03
C PRO A 36 -8.08 -13.97 -16.93
N GLY A 37 -8.95 -13.24 -16.22
CA GLY A 37 -9.79 -13.79 -15.16
C GLY A 37 -9.15 -13.86 -13.77
N ALA A 38 -7.85 -13.58 -13.65
CA ALA A 38 -7.19 -13.49 -12.36
C ALA A 38 -7.53 -12.17 -11.65
N CYS A 39 -7.60 -12.25 -10.32
CA CYS A 39 -7.78 -11.05 -9.50
C CYS A 39 -6.44 -10.55 -8.98
N GLY A 40 -6.04 -9.38 -9.47
CA GLY A 40 -4.79 -8.72 -9.07
C GLY A 40 -4.84 -8.18 -7.65
N TYR A 41 -3.98 -7.19 -7.38
CA TYR A 41 -3.81 -6.59 -6.08
C TYR A 41 -4.19 -5.10 -6.12
N ARG A 42 -4.84 -4.64 -5.06
CA ARG A 42 -5.00 -3.20 -4.76
C ARG A 42 -4.04 -2.86 -3.64
N VAL A 43 -3.02 -2.06 -3.94
CA VAL A 43 -2.04 -1.58 -2.97
C VAL A 43 -2.50 -0.24 -2.40
N GLU A 44 -2.43 -0.08 -1.10
CA GLU A 44 -2.65 1.19 -0.39
C GLU A 44 -1.53 1.40 0.64
N ILE A 45 -1.12 2.65 0.85
CA ILE A 45 -0.14 3.04 1.86
C ILE A 45 -0.88 3.59 3.07
N ALA A 46 -0.69 2.98 4.23
CA ALA A 46 -1.26 3.44 5.48
C ALA A 46 -0.19 4.03 6.40
N ALA A 47 -0.51 5.12 7.10
CA ALA A 47 0.35 5.72 8.11
C ALA A 47 -0.44 6.04 9.38
N ALA A 48 0.19 6.62 10.41
CA ALA A 48 -0.53 7.07 11.60
C ALA A 48 -1.63 8.09 11.24
N THR A 49 -1.36 8.95 10.26
CA THR A 49 -2.28 9.95 9.70
C THR A 49 -2.21 9.87 8.18
N PRO A 50 -3.33 9.98 7.43
CA PRO A 50 -3.28 10.09 5.97
C PRO A 50 -2.57 11.38 5.54
N GLY A 51 -2.05 11.39 4.31
CA GLY A 51 -1.34 12.53 3.74
C GLY A 51 0.18 12.36 3.69
N GLU A 52 0.89 13.47 3.52
CA GLU A 52 2.33 13.44 3.27
C GLU A 52 3.15 12.96 4.49
N LEU A 53 4.14 12.12 4.22
CA LEU A 53 5.20 11.77 5.16
C LEU A 53 6.58 11.83 4.48
N ALA A 54 7.59 12.26 5.24
CA ALA A 54 8.97 12.24 4.78
C ALA A 54 9.60 10.87 5.06
N THR A 55 10.25 10.29 4.04
CA THR A 55 11.10 9.10 4.17
C THR A 55 12.48 9.47 4.74
N ALA A 56 13.29 8.48 5.10
CA ALA A 56 14.66 8.69 5.57
C ALA A 56 15.54 9.46 4.56
N SER A 57 15.30 9.28 3.26
CA SER A 57 16.02 9.98 2.19
C SER A 57 15.50 11.41 1.91
N GLY A 58 14.46 11.85 2.62
CA GLY A 58 13.81 13.15 2.42
C GLY A 58 12.78 13.19 1.29
N VAL A 59 12.63 12.10 0.51
CA VAL A 59 11.53 11.97 -0.47
C VAL A 59 10.20 11.90 0.27
N ARG A 60 9.19 12.61 -0.24
CA ARG A 60 7.84 12.58 0.32
C ARG A 60 7.01 11.48 -0.32
N LEU A 61 6.30 10.73 0.51
CA LEU A 61 5.24 9.80 0.11
C LEU A 61 3.90 10.33 0.63
N VAL A 62 2.81 9.94 -0.02
CA VAL A 62 1.44 10.24 0.43
C VAL A 62 0.82 8.93 0.93
N ALA A 63 0.37 8.91 2.18
CA ALA A 63 -0.42 7.82 2.73
C ALA A 63 -1.89 8.01 2.36
N ASP A 64 -2.51 6.96 1.83
CA ASP A 64 -3.91 6.94 1.40
C ASP A 64 -4.87 6.97 2.60
N LEU A 65 -4.47 6.37 3.72
CA LEU A 65 -5.32 6.19 4.89
C LEU A 65 -4.54 6.16 6.21
N ALA A 66 -5.28 6.35 7.31
CA ALA A 66 -4.79 6.03 8.64
C ALA A 66 -4.75 4.51 8.85
N LEU A 67 -3.76 4.03 9.62
CA LEU A 67 -3.55 2.62 9.90
C LEU A 67 -4.70 2.01 10.73
N ASP A 68 -5.33 2.79 11.61
CA ASP A 68 -6.51 2.36 12.38
C ASP A 68 -7.75 2.09 11.51
N ALA A 69 -7.89 2.81 10.40
CA ALA A 69 -8.93 2.61 9.39
C ALA A 69 -8.77 1.27 8.64
N VAL A 70 -7.58 0.65 8.68
CA VAL A 70 -7.35 -0.69 8.12
C VAL A 70 -8.00 -1.76 9.00
N VAL A 71 -7.85 -1.64 10.32
CA VAL A 71 -8.27 -2.65 11.31
C VAL A 71 -9.78 -2.70 11.44
N SER A 72 -10.43 -1.54 11.39
CA SER A 72 -11.89 -1.41 11.44
C SER A 72 -12.60 -2.05 10.25
N ARG A 73 -11.92 -2.19 9.10
CA ARG A 73 -12.49 -2.76 7.87
C ARG A 73 -12.33 -4.28 7.73
N ARG A 74 -11.46 -4.92 8.52
CA ARG A 74 -11.31 -6.39 8.55
C ARG A 74 -12.38 -7.11 9.37
N ARG A 75 -13.21 -6.39 10.14
CA ARG A 75 -14.26 -6.97 11.00
C ARG A 75 -15.67 -6.95 10.36
N ARG A 76 -15.77 -6.70 9.05
CA ARG A 76 -17.00 -6.86 8.28
C ARG A 76 -16.89 -8.02 7.32
#